data_AF-A0A933R028-F1
#
_entry.id   AF-A0A933R028-F1
#
_cell.length_a   1.000
_cell.length_b   1.000
_cell.length_c   1.000
_cell.angle_alpha   90.00
_cell.angle_beta   90.00
_cell.angle_gamma   90.00
#
_symmetry.space_group_name_H-M   'P 1'
#
loop_
_entity.id
_entity.type
_entity.pdbx_description
1 polymer ?
#
loop_
_entity_poly.entity_id
_entity_poly.type
_entity_poly.pdbx_seq_one_letter_code
_entity_poly.pdbx_strand_id
1 'polypeptide(L)'
;MSAQRDPINAVPECYVGLWRRCLLQDAQGVDTTTQVFWLQSGTLYADIRIPKNRDAVNSMALQQGFAGALEVDGNVLTWRRWLDFQPPTAVADVGRMRFTRLDQMVEEGVHTDYREVWERVGPASLDRAAFALQVEYSSAGMPRRRAGVLVIVGDYFMFALDRLAALPVGTSLAALADGDALTCEQRDQLYACEISLGRRHGPCPWEILYSSLPDHEGRSLFDVHGTFVRVDSNTFEQHSPDGNGRRTWRQMERGERFVAP
;
A
#
# COMPACT_ATOMS: atom_id res chain seq x y z
N MET A 1 2.93 -8.13 -27.01
CA MET A 1 3.71 -6.88 -27.08
C MET A 1 4.04 -6.49 -25.65
N SER A 2 5.32 -6.60 -25.28
CA SER A 2 5.80 -6.33 -23.92
C SER A 2 5.74 -4.82 -23.69
N ALA A 3 4.93 -4.36 -22.74
CA ALA A 3 4.99 -2.99 -22.27
C ALA A 3 6.33 -2.83 -21.52
N GLN A 4 7.32 -2.28 -22.23
CA GLN A 4 8.58 -1.85 -21.67
C GLN A 4 8.25 -0.68 -20.73
N ARG A 5 8.21 -0.95 -19.42
CA ARG A 5 8.01 0.07 -18.39
C ARG A 5 9.22 1.00 -18.42
N ASP A 6 8.98 2.29 -18.63
CA ASP A 6 9.99 3.34 -18.53
C ASP A 6 10.75 3.24 -17.19
N PRO A 7 12.03 3.64 -17.13
CA PRO A 7 12.76 3.66 -15.87
C PRO A 7 12.00 4.56 -14.89
N ILE A 8 11.54 3.96 -13.79
CA ILE A 8 10.96 4.68 -12.66
C ILE A 8 12.05 5.66 -12.20
N ASN A 9 11.84 6.97 -12.43
CA ASN A 9 12.74 7.97 -11.90
C ASN A 9 12.83 7.79 -10.39
N ALA A 10 14.05 7.73 -9.86
CA ALA A 10 14.27 7.55 -8.43
C ALA A 10 13.57 8.67 -7.64
N VAL A 11 12.78 8.29 -6.64
CA VAL A 11 12.10 9.23 -5.76
C VAL A 11 13.14 10.00 -4.94
N PRO A 12 13.09 11.33 -4.88
CA PRO A 12 14.03 12.10 -4.06
C PRO A 12 14.02 11.66 -2.59
N GLU A 13 15.21 11.58 -1.98
CA GLU A 13 15.40 11.11 -0.59
C GLU A 13 14.58 11.89 0.44
N CYS A 14 14.23 13.15 0.15
CA CYS A 14 13.37 13.93 1.05
C CYS A 14 11.97 13.31 1.23
N TYR A 15 11.45 12.54 0.26
CA TYR A 15 10.16 11.85 0.38
C TYR A 15 10.29 10.45 1.01
N VAL A 16 11.48 9.85 1.03
CA VAL A 16 11.68 8.48 1.53
C VAL A 16 11.45 8.42 3.05
N GLY A 17 10.67 7.46 3.52
CA GLY A 17 10.35 7.27 4.94
C GLY A 17 8.89 6.93 5.18
N LEU A 18 8.56 6.78 6.47
CA LEU A 18 7.17 6.65 6.93
C LEU A 18 6.63 8.03 7.30
N TRP A 19 5.50 8.37 6.72
CA TRP A 19 4.78 9.61 6.94
C TRP A 19 3.42 9.32 7.55
N ARG A 20 2.97 10.21 8.42
CA ARG A 20 1.62 10.21 8.99
C ARG A 20 0.92 11.50 8.61
N ARG A 21 -0.33 11.40 8.15
CA ARG A 21 -1.16 12.57 7.91
C ARG A 21 -1.70 13.07 9.25
N CYS A 22 -1.45 14.34 9.54
CA CYS A 22 -1.94 15.01 10.74
C CYS A 22 -3.21 15.83 10.48
N LEU A 23 -3.44 16.23 9.22
CA LEU A 23 -4.59 17.03 8.82
C LEU A 23 -4.91 16.76 7.35
N LEU A 24 -6.20 16.65 7.04
CA LEU A 24 -6.80 16.86 5.72
C LEU A 24 -7.80 18.00 5.85
N GLN A 25 -7.78 18.91 4.88
CA GLN A 25 -8.80 19.94 4.71
C GLN A 25 -9.25 19.95 3.25
N ASP A 26 -10.54 19.83 3.02
CA ASP A 26 -11.16 19.83 1.70
C ASP A 26 -12.55 20.49 1.74
N ALA A 27 -13.33 20.33 0.68
CA ALA A 27 -14.70 20.87 0.59
C ALA A 27 -15.67 20.24 1.61
N GLN A 28 -15.36 19.07 2.17
CA GLN A 28 -16.18 18.37 3.17
C GLN A 28 -15.83 18.82 4.59
N GLY A 29 -14.66 19.44 4.79
CA GLY A 29 -14.27 20.09 6.03
C GLY A 29 -12.85 19.74 6.44
N VAL A 30 -12.62 19.60 7.75
CA VAL A 30 -11.31 19.26 8.32
C VAL A 30 -11.39 17.89 8.97
N ASP A 31 -10.49 17.00 8.56
CA ASP A 31 -10.28 15.68 9.15
C ASP A 31 -8.90 15.60 9.83
N THR A 32 -8.93 15.30 11.12
CA THR A 32 -7.74 15.04 11.96
C THR A 32 -7.85 13.69 12.68
N THR A 33 -8.84 12.89 12.29
CA THR A 33 -9.28 11.69 13.02
C THR A 33 -9.00 10.39 12.28
N THR A 34 -8.96 10.42 10.94
CA THR A 34 -8.55 9.26 10.15
C THR A 34 -7.06 8.99 10.39
N GLN A 35 -6.74 7.73 10.70
CA GLN A 35 -5.36 7.28 10.80
C GLN A 35 -4.84 7.02 9.39
N VAL A 36 -3.95 7.89 8.91
CA VAL A 36 -3.36 7.78 7.57
C VAL A 36 -1.85 7.69 7.65
N PHE A 37 -1.30 6.69 6.98
CA PHE A 37 0.13 6.48 6.88
C PHE A 37 0.54 6.22 5.43
N TRP A 38 1.66 6.79 5.03
CA TRP A 38 2.30 6.59 3.73
C TRP A 38 3.75 6.17 3.93
N LEU A 39 4.14 5.00 3.43
CA LEU A 39 5.53 4.52 3.41
C LEU A 39 6.09 4.61 2.00
N GLN A 40 7.14 5.40 1.83
CA GLN A 40 7.81 5.65 0.55
C GLN A 40 9.24 5.11 0.56
N SER A 41 9.57 4.22 -0.39
CA SER A 41 10.95 3.84 -0.71
C SER A 41 11.53 4.71 -1.84
N GLY A 42 12.70 4.39 -2.39
CA GLY A 42 13.21 5.07 -3.58
C GLY A 42 12.43 4.76 -4.86
N THR A 43 11.55 3.77 -4.85
CA THR A 43 10.86 3.27 -6.06
C THR A 43 9.35 3.07 -5.89
N LEU A 44 8.93 2.31 -4.87
CA LEU A 44 7.53 1.97 -4.61
C LEU A 44 7.03 2.57 -3.30
N TYR A 45 5.71 2.62 -3.16
CA TYR A 45 5.04 3.09 -1.95
C TYR A 45 3.78 2.28 -1.63
N ALA A 46 3.31 2.44 -0.40
CA ALA A 46 1.96 2.09 0.01
C ALA A 46 1.40 3.16 0.95
N ASP A 47 0.09 3.34 0.92
CA ASP A 47 -0.69 4.27 1.75
C ASP A 47 -1.90 3.53 2.33
N ILE A 48 -2.13 3.67 3.64
CA ILE A 48 -3.28 3.09 4.35
C ILE A 48 -4.05 4.21 5.05
N ARG A 49 -5.38 4.16 4.96
CA ARG A 49 -6.29 5.14 5.59
C ARG A 49 -7.39 4.41 6.35
N ILE A 50 -7.30 4.45 7.68
CA ILE A 50 -8.23 3.80 8.59
C ILE A 50 -9.15 4.86 9.22
N PRO A 51 -10.46 4.83 8.94
CA PRO A 51 -11.44 5.70 9.58
C PRO A 51 -11.48 5.47 11.09
N LYS A 52 -11.76 6.53 11.86
CA LYS A 52 -11.86 6.47 13.33
C LYS A 52 -12.80 5.36 13.84
N ASN A 53 -13.90 5.11 13.12
CA ASN A 53 -14.96 4.20 13.54
C ASN A 53 -14.99 2.92 12.68
N ARG A 54 -13.85 2.37 12.27
CA ARG A 54 -13.71 1.15 11.44
C ARG A 54 -14.49 -0.09 11.96
N ASP A 55 -14.72 -0.15 13.26
CA ASP A 55 -15.40 -1.31 13.86
C ASP A 55 -16.93 -1.13 13.90
N ALA A 56 -17.44 0.02 13.43
CA ALA A 56 -18.88 0.23 13.27
C ALA A 56 -19.42 -0.57 12.08
N VAL A 57 -20.71 -0.93 12.13
CA VAL A 57 -21.40 -1.62 11.04
C VAL A 57 -21.20 -0.87 9.71
N ASN A 58 -20.83 -1.60 8.65
CA ASN A 58 -20.57 -1.10 7.29
C ASN A 58 -19.41 -0.10 7.12
N SER A 59 -18.62 0.15 8.16
CA SER A 59 -17.51 1.12 8.07
C SER A 59 -16.23 0.56 7.43
N MET A 60 -16.13 -0.76 7.26
CA MET A 60 -15.06 -1.40 6.46
C MET A 60 -15.02 -0.85 5.02
N ALA A 61 -16.18 -0.52 4.45
CA ALA A 61 -16.29 0.05 3.12
C ALA A 61 -15.80 1.51 3.01
N LEU A 62 -15.60 2.18 4.16
CA LEU A 62 -15.10 3.55 4.24
C LEU A 62 -13.57 3.61 4.35
N GLN A 63 -12.92 2.46 4.55
CA GLN A 63 -11.46 2.38 4.52
C GLN A 63 -10.94 2.80 3.15
N GLN A 64 -9.73 3.35 3.11
CA GLN A 64 -9.07 3.72 1.87
C GLN A 64 -7.60 3.36 1.95
N GLY A 65 -6.91 3.47 0.83
CA GLY A 65 -5.49 3.20 0.72
C GLY A 65 -5.19 2.66 -0.66
N PHE A 66 -3.94 2.76 -1.04
CA PHE A 66 -3.48 2.35 -2.35
C PHE A 66 -1.97 2.13 -2.33
N ALA A 67 -1.44 1.47 -3.35
CA ALA A 67 -0.01 1.22 -3.47
C ALA A 67 0.42 1.22 -4.93
N GLY A 68 1.69 1.49 -5.18
CA GLY A 68 2.23 1.55 -6.53
C GLY A 68 3.57 2.26 -6.61
N ALA A 69 3.72 3.08 -7.65
CA ALA A 69 4.93 3.85 -7.90
C ALA A 69 4.63 5.36 -7.94
N LEU A 70 5.63 6.17 -7.59
CA LEU A 70 5.51 7.61 -7.57
C LEU A 70 6.22 8.19 -8.78
N GLU A 71 5.54 9.05 -9.54
CA GLU A 71 6.18 9.91 -10.53
C GLU A 71 6.43 11.29 -9.92
N VAL A 72 7.63 11.81 -10.13
CA VAL A 72 8.10 13.05 -9.50
C VAL A 72 8.52 14.03 -10.59
N ASP A 73 7.86 15.19 -10.64
CA ASP A 73 8.25 16.33 -11.45
C ASP A 73 8.45 17.55 -10.56
N GLY A 74 9.71 17.81 -10.19
CA GLY A 74 10.06 18.84 -9.21
C GLY A 74 9.40 18.58 -7.85
N ASN A 75 8.40 19.39 -7.51
CA ASN A 75 7.60 19.23 -6.30
C ASN A 75 6.16 18.75 -6.57
N VAL A 76 5.85 18.33 -7.79
CA VAL A 76 4.56 17.74 -8.15
C VAL A 76 4.74 16.23 -8.19
N LEU A 77 3.89 15.53 -7.44
CA LEU A 77 3.84 14.08 -7.36
C LEU A 77 2.61 13.57 -8.09
N THR A 78 2.79 12.53 -8.90
CA THR A 78 1.69 11.76 -9.49
C THR A 78 1.71 10.35 -8.93
N TRP A 79 0.62 9.97 -8.27
CA TRP A 79 0.47 8.67 -7.65
C TRP A 79 0.01 7.63 -8.69
N ARG A 80 0.94 6.79 -9.18
CA ARG A 80 0.60 5.68 -10.08
C ARG A 80 0.11 4.49 -9.28
N ARG A 81 -1.17 4.51 -8.93
CA ARG A 81 -1.85 3.45 -8.18
C ARG A 81 -1.89 2.15 -9.00
N TRP A 82 -1.21 1.13 -8.53
CA TRP A 82 -1.24 -0.23 -9.09
C TRP A 82 -2.36 -1.07 -8.47
N LEU A 83 -2.71 -0.76 -7.22
CA LEU A 83 -3.88 -1.28 -6.50
C LEU A 83 -4.51 -0.15 -5.70
N ASP A 84 -5.80 -0.27 -5.45
CA ASP A 84 -6.59 0.68 -4.68
C ASP A 84 -7.65 -0.05 -3.87
N PHE A 85 -7.83 0.36 -2.61
CA PHE A 85 -8.87 -0.19 -1.77
C PHE A 85 -10.26 0.27 -2.24
N GLN A 86 -10.38 1.49 -2.75
CA GLN A 86 -11.62 2.01 -3.33
C GLN A 86 -11.66 1.74 -4.85
N PRO A 87 -12.85 1.72 -5.46
CA PRO A 87 -12.95 1.62 -6.91
C PRO A 87 -12.21 2.77 -7.61
N PRO A 88 -11.62 2.52 -8.80
CA PRO A 88 -10.83 3.52 -9.50
C PRO A 88 -11.69 4.72 -9.91
N THR A 89 -11.08 5.90 -9.82
CA THR A 89 -11.67 7.17 -10.28
C THR A 89 -10.99 7.63 -11.57
N ALA A 90 -11.68 8.45 -12.36
CA ALA A 90 -11.14 8.98 -13.62
C ALA A 90 -10.16 10.17 -13.41
N VAL A 91 -10.03 10.66 -12.18
CA VAL A 91 -9.21 11.83 -11.85
C VAL A 91 -7.82 11.35 -11.47
N ALA A 92 -6.81 11.89 -12.16
CA ALA A 92 -5.43 11.64 -11.80
C ALA A 92 -5.15 12.14 -10.38
N ASP A 93 -4.50 11.30 -9.58
CA ASP A 93 -4.10 11.64 -8.23
C ASP A 93 -2.75 12.37 -8.27
N VAL A 94 -2.83 13.71 -8.23
CA VAL A 94 -1.69 14.61 -8.39
C VAL A 94 -1.69 15.64 -7.27
N GLY A 95 -0.60 15.66 -6.52
CA GLY A 95 -0.37 16.54 -5.38
C GLY A 95 0.86 17.42 -5.58
N ARG A 96 0.79 18.68 -5.14
CA ARG A 96 1.93 19.59 -5.06
C ARG A 96 2.46 19.61 -3.65
N MET A 97 3.73 19.28 -3.50
CA MET A 97 4.40 19.14 -2.22
C MET A 97 5.18 20.40 -1.85
N ARG A 98 5.17 20.72 -0.56
CA ARG A 98 6.01 21.76 0.01
C ARG A 98 6.46 21.36 1.41
N PHE A 99 7.76 21.19 1.57
CA PHE A 99 8.35 20.99 2.90
C PHE A 99 8.30 22.31 3.68
N THR A 100 7.72 22.25 4.88
CA THR A 100 7.76 23.36 5.85
C THR A 100 8.91 23.19 6.83
N ARG A 101 9.33 21.94 7.08
CA ARG A 101 10.45 21.50 7.90
C ARG A 101 11.06 20.22 7.29
N LEU A 102 12.16 19.71 7.85
CA LEU A 102 12.78 18.45 7.37
C LEU A 102 11.87 17.22 7.53
N ASP A 103 11.02 17.25 8.54
CA ASP A 103 10.11 16.20 8.98
C ASP A 103 8.64 16.57 8.79
N GLN A 104 8.35 17.68 8.10
CA GLN A 104 6.98 18.09 7.83
C GLN A 104 6.82 18.58 6.38
N MET A 105 5.78 18.09 5.71
CA MET A 105 5.36 18.59 4.41
C MET A 105 3.86 18.89 4.36
N VAL A 106 3.53 19.75 3.42
CA VAL A 106 2.16 20.07 3.02
C VAL A 106 1.97 19.57 1.59
N GLU A 107 0.88 18.87 1.35
CA GLU A 107 0.41 18.48 0.02
C GLU A 107 -0.84 19.29 -0.32
N GLU A 108 -0.88 19.86 -1.52
CA GLU A 108 -2.05 20.58 -2.05
C GLU A 108 -2.47 19.96 -3.38
N GLY A 109 -3.75 19.66 -3.53
CA GLY A 109 -4.25 19.03 -4.75
C GLY A 109 -4.06 19.90 -5.99
N VAL A 110 -3.66 19.29 -7.10
CA VAL A 110 -3.50 19.99 -8.39
C VAL A 110 -4.81 20.06 -9.16
N HIS A 111 -5.63 19.01 -9.07
CA HIS A 111 -6.91 18.89 -9.79
C HIS A 111 -8.14 19.05 -8.87
N THR A 112 -7.93 18.95 -7.57
CA THR A 112 -8.96 19.03 -6.53
C THR A 112 -8.48 19.96 -5.43
N ASP A 113 -9.40 20.75 -4.85
CA ASP A 113 -9.05 21.67 -3.77
C ASP A 113 -9.02 20.92 -2.44
N TYR A 114 -7.82 20.48 -2.06
CA TYR A 114 -7.54 19.89 -0.77
C TYR A 114 -6.15 20.29 -0.28
N ARG A 115 -5.97 20.21 1.03
CA ARG A 115 -4.69 20.43 1.71
C ARG A 115 -4.47 19.35 2.76
N GLU A 116 -3.35 18.66 2.67
CA GLU A 116 -2.90 17.69 3.68
C GLU A 116 -1.63 18.17 4.37
N VAL A 117 -1.49 17.87 5.66
CA VAL A 117 -0.26 18.08 6.42
C VAL A 117 0.27 16.73 6.87
N TRP A 118 1.54 16.47 6.57
CA TRP A 118 2.22 15.22 6.82
C TRP A 118 3.41 15.44 7.75
N GLU A 119 3.56 14.56 8.74
CA GLU A 119 4.71 14.52 9.64
C GLU A 119 5.45 13.19 9.49
N ARG A 120 6.78 13.24 9.50
CA ARG A 120 7.62 12.06 9.33
C ARG A 120 7.69 11.29 10.65
N VAL A 121 7.31 10.02 10.60
CA VAL A 121 7.37 9.08 11.73
C VAL A 121 8.66 8.27 11.71
N GLY A 122 9.11 7.86 10.52
CA GLY A 122 10.34 7.11 10.30
C GLY A 122 11.20 7.79 9.23
N PRO A 123 12.46 8.15 9.52
CA PRO A 123 13.33 8.79 8.53
C PRO A 123 13.66 7.85 7.38
N ALA A 124 14.19 8.44 6.30
CA ALA A 124 14.84 7.66 5.25
C ALA A 124 15.93 6.76 5.85
N SER A 125 16.11 5.58 5.28
CA SER A 125 17.11 4.61 5.71
C SER A 125 17.73 3.91 4.51
N LEU A 126 19.04 3.63 4.58
CA LEU A 126 19.73 2.77 3.61
C LEU A 126 19.35 1.28 3.78
N ASP A 127 18.73 0.93 4.91
CA ASP A 127 18.12 -0.36 5.12
C ASP A 127 16.68 -0.32 4.59
N ARG A 128 16.55 -0.45 3.27
CA ARG A 128 15.29 -0.35 2.54
C ARG A 128 15.23 -1.33 1.38
N ALA A 129 14.02 -1.74 1.03
CA ALA A 129 13.78 -2.55 -0.16
C ALA A 129 12.35 -2.37 -0.64
N ALA A 130 12.13 -2.65 -1.92
CA ALA A 130 10.80 -2.67 -2.51
C ALA A 130 10.63 -3.89 -3.41
N PHE A 131 9.47 -4.52 -3.34
CA PHE A 131 9.13 -5.70 -4.12
C PHE A 131 7.79 -5.51 -4.81
N ALA A 132 7.72 -5.92 -6.07
CA ALA A 132 6.50 -5.93 -6.86
C ALA A 132 6.09 -7.37 -7.17
N LEU A 133 4.83 -7.72 -6.90
CA LEU A 133 4.26 -9.00 -7.26
C LEU A 133 4.31 -9.18 -8.79
N GLN A 134 4.84 -10.31 -9.25
CA GLN A 134 4.81 -10.68 -10.67
C GLN A 134 3.59 -11.55 -10.97
N VAL A 135 3.35 -12.55 -10.12
CA VAL A 135 2.28 -13.53 -10.31
C VAL A 135 1.97 -14.23 -8.98
N GLU A 136 0.70 -14.52 -8.77
CA GLU A 136 0.22 -15.47 -7.75
C GLU A 136 -0.23 -16.75 -8.44
N TYR A 137 -0.10 -17.89 -7.78
CA TYR A 137 -0.57 -19.19 -8.26
C TYR A 137 -1.56 -19.77 -7.24
N SER A 138 -2.64 -20.37 -7.72
CA SER A 138 -3.55 -21.19 -6.89
C SER A 138 -2.91 -22.52 -6.50
N SER A 139 -3.58 -23.27 -5.63
CA SER A 139 -3.18 -24.63 -5.23
C SER A 139 -3.12 -25.60 -6.40
N ALA A 140 -3.94 -25.38 -7.43
CA ALA A 140 -3.91 -26.13 -8.68
C ALA A 140 -2.80 -25.68 -9.65
N GLY A 141 -1.94 -24.74 -9.25
CA GLY A 141 -0.86 -24.19 -10.07
C GLY A 141 -1.32 -23.20 -11.14
N MET A 142 -2.57 -22.75 -11.10
CA MET A 142 -3.10 -21.80 -12.10
C MET A 142 -2.70 -20.37 -11.75
N PRO A 143 -2.17 -19.58 -12.71
CA PRO A 143 -1.77 -18.20 -12.44
C PRO A 143 -2.99 -17.31 -12.19
N ARG A 144 -2.87 -16.47 -11.16
CA ARG A 144 -3.80 -15.43 -10.73
C ARG A 144 -3.08 -14.09 -10.82
N ARG A 145 -3.69 -13.14 -11.54
CA ARG A 145 -3.14 -11.80 -11.74
C ARG A 145 -3.84 -10.83 -10.80
N ARG A 146 -3.04 -10.18 -9.97
CA ARG A 146 -3.39 -9.08 -9.06
C ARG A 146 -2.14 -8.23 -8.87
N ALA A 147 -2.28 -6.97 -8.51
CA ALA A 147 -1.14 -6.18 -8.10
C ALA A 147 -0.73 -6.50 -6.64
N GLY A 148 0.53 -6.26 -6.32
CA GLY A 148 1.03 -6.41 -4.96
C GLY A 148 2.35 -5.69 -4.79
N VAL A 149 2.56 -5.09 -3.62
CA VAL A 149 3.74 -4.34 -3.25
C VAL A 149 4.15 -4.71 -1.83
N LEU A 150 5.45 -4.90 -1.60
CA LEU A 150 6.05 -4.87 -0.26
C LEU A 150 7.11 -3.78 -0.23
N VAL A 151 6.93 -2.79 0.65
CA VAL A 151 7.85 -1.68 0.86
C VAL A 151 8.46 -1.80 2.25
N ILE A 152 9.78 -1.65 2.36
CA ILE A 152 10.50 -1.68 3.64
C ILE A 152 11.41 -0.46 3.70
N VAL A 153 11.36 0.30 4.80
CA VAL A 153 12.27 1.42 5.09
C VAL A 153 12.56 1.47 6.58
N GLY A 154 13.82 1.19 6.96
CA GLY A 154 14.19 1.05 8.36
C GLY A 154 13.28 0.04 9.05
N ASP A 155 12.82 0.33 10.25
CA ASP A 155 12.02 -0.61 11.05
C ASP A 155 10.57 -0.77 10.56
N TYR A 156 10.17 -0.09 9.49
CA TYR A 156 8.80 -0.13 8.99
C TYR A 156 8.69 -0.90 7.69
N PHE A 157 7.58 -1.62 7.54
CA PHE A 157 7.18 -2.20 6.27
C PHE A 157 5.71 -1.89 5.98
N MET A 158 5.36 -1.87 4.70
CA MET A 158 3.99 -1.96 4.25
C MET A 158 3.84 -3.07 3.23
N PHE A 159 2.87 -3.94 3.45
CA PHE A 159 2.47 -5.00 2.55
C PHE A 159 1.10 -4.66 1.96
N ALA A 160 1.00 -4.63 0.64
CA ALA A 160 -0.23 -4.33 -0.06
C ALA A 160 -0.49 -5.38 -1.14
N LEU A 161 -1.72 -5.85 -1.25
CA LEU A 161 -2.08 -6.94 -2.12
C LEU A 161 -3.52 -6.79 -2.60
N ASP A 162 -3.67 -6.66 -3.91
CA ASP A 162 -4.95 -6.31 -4.53
C ASP A 162 -5.96 -7.46 -4.51
N ARG A 163 -7.20 -7.15 -4.83
CA ARG A 163 -8.27 -8.12 -5.08
C ARG A 163 -7.95 -8.97 -6.30
N LEU A 164 -8.56 -10.16 -6.36
CA LEU A 164 -8.55 -10.95 -7.60
C LEU A 164 -9.57 -10.43 -8.63
N ALA A 165 -10.69 -9.89 -8.15
CA ALA A 165 -11.73 -9.30 -9.00
C ALA A 165 -11.62 -7.78 -8.98
N ALA A 166 -11.55 -7.17 -10.18
CA ALA A 166 -11.53 -5.72 -10.32
C ALA A 166 -12.89 -5.12 -9.93
N LEU A 167 -12.85 -3.94 -9.30
CA LEU A 167 -14.06 -3.18 -8.98
C LEU A 167 -14.54 -2.37 -10.20
N PRO A 168 -15.85 -2.15 -10.35
CA PRO A 168 -16.39 -1.28 -11.39
C PRO A 168 -15.96 0.18 -11.17
N VAL A 169 -15.66 0.89 -12.26
CA VAL A 169 -15.22 2.30 -12.21
C VAL A 169 -16.35 3.20 -11.68
N GLY A 170 -16.01 4.17 -10.82
CA GLY A 170 -16.88 5.31 -10.51
C GLY A 170 -18.00 5.10 -9.48
N THR A 171 -18.08 3.93 -8.84
CA THR A 171 -18.95 3.70 -7.66
C THR A 171 -18.11 3.70 -6.39
N SER A 172 -18.68 3.96 -5.21
CA SER A 172 -17.96 3.78 -3.93
C SER A 172 -18.02 2.32 -3.47
N LEU A 173 -17.05 1.87 -2.67
CA LEU A 173 -17.11 0.52 -2.11
C LEU A 173 -18.35 0.33 -1.21
N ALA A 174 -18.78 1.40 -0.51
CA ALA A 174 -19.99 1.39 0.29
C ALA A 174 -21.25 1.12 -0.55
N ALA A 175 -21.40 1.80 -1.70
CA ALA A 175 -22.53 1.56 -2.59
C ALA A 175 -22.51 0.16 -3.23
N LEU A 176 -21.32 -0.43 -3.45
CA LEU A 176 -21.23 -1.82 -3.88
C LEU A 176 -21.62 -2.79 -2.77
N ALA A 177 -21.22 -2.51 -1.52
CA ALA A 177 -21.50 -3.36 -0.37
C ALA A 177 -22.97 -3.34 0.06
N ASP A 178 -23.68 -2.22 -0.15
CA ASP A 178 -25.10 -2.05 0.16
C ASP A 178 -26.05 -2.78 -0.82
N GLY A 179 -25.52 -3.53 -1.80
CA GLY A 179 -26.34 -4.34 -2.69
C GLY A 179 -27.03 -5.49 -1.95
N ASP A 180 -28.36 -5.42 -1.80
CA ASP A 180 -29.22 -6.38 -1.08
C ASP A 180 -29.08 -7.86 -1.51
N ALA A 181 -28.43 -8.14 -2.64
CA ALA A 181 -28.28 -9.46 -3.22
C ALA A 181 -26.89 -10.11 -2.99
N LEU A 182 -25.96 -9.46 -2.28
CA LEU A 182 -24.61 -10.00 -2.09
C LEU A 182 -24.56 -11.12 -1.05
N THR A 183 -24.05 -12.28 -1.46
CA THR A 183 -23.68 -13.37 -0.54
C THR A 183 -22.53 -12.93 0.38
N CYS A 184 -22.32 -13.63 1.50
CA CYS A 184 -21.19 -13.36 2.39
C CYS A 184 -19.85 -13.48 1.63
N GLU A 185 -19.69 -14.52 0.80
CA GLU A 185 -18.49 -14.73 0.00
C GLU A 185 -18.22 -13.57 -0.97
N GLN A 186 -19.26 -13.03 -1.63
CA GLN A 186 -19.11 -11.88 -2.52
C GLN A 186 -18.71 -10.63 -1.74
N ARG A 187 -19.24 -10.42 -0.53
CA ARG A 187 -18.81 -9.33 0.36
C ARG A 187 -17.36 -9.51 0.80
N ASP A 188 -16.93 -10.71 1.14
CA ASP A 188 -15.53 -10.99 1.50
C ASP A 188 -14.60 -10.68 0.32
N GLN A 189 -14.99 -11.06 -0.91
CA GLN A 189 -14.24 -10.73 -2.13
C GLN A 189 -14.17 -9.22 -2.40
N LEU A 190 -15.22 -8.46 -2.08
CA LEU A 190 -15.21 -6.99 -2.17
C LEU A 190 -14.21 -6.36 -1.18
N TYR A 191 -14.02 -6.95 -0.01
CA TYR A 191 -13.07 -6.46 1.00
C TYR A 191 -11.68 -7.11 0.92
N ALA A 192 -11.46 -8.08 0.02
CA ALA A 192 -10.20 -8.81 -0.16
C ALA A 192 -9.06 -7.99 -0.81
N CYS A 193 -8.92 -6.72 -0.43
CA CYS A 193 -7.76 -5.87 -0.72
C CYS A 193 -7.06 -5.58 0.60
N GLU A 194 -5.82 -6.06 0.71
CA GLU A 194 -5.02 -5.86 1.90
C GLU A 194 -4.06 -4.70 1.71
N ILE A 195 -4.00 -3.82 2.70
CA ILE A 195 -2.93 -2.87 2.91
C ILE A 195 -2.62 -2.90 4.40
N SER A 196 -1.39 -3.28 4.73
CA SER A 196 -0.94 -3.54 6.10
C SER A 196 0.33 -2.76 6.37
N LEU A 197 0.33 -1.92 7.39
CA LEU A 197 1.52 -1.27 7.96
C LEU A 197 2.00 -2.08 9.15
N GLY A 198 3.30 -2.34 9.21
CA GLY A 198 3.89 -3.06 10.32
C GLY A 198 5.29 -2.58 10.70
N ARG A 199 5.80 -3.19 11.77
CA ARG A 199 7.17 -3.01 12.24
C ARG A 199 7.94 -4.31 12.18
N ARG A 200 9.22 -4.20 11.85
CA ARG A 200 10.18 -5.30 11.91
C ARG A 200 11.20 -5.06 13.00
N HIS A 201 11.53 -6.13 13.72
CA HIS A 201 12.62 -6.14 14.68
C HIS A 201 13.61 -7.24 14.29
N GLY A 202 14.67 -6.87 13.54
CA GLY A 202 15.60 -7.83 12.98
C GLY A 202 14.99 -8.68 11.85
N PRO A 203 15.44 -9.95 11.67
CA PRO A 203 14.95 -10.82 10.59
C PRO A 203 13.52 -11.31 10.84
N CYS A 204 13.14 -11.59 12.10
CA CYS A 204 11.79 -11.96 12.51
C CYS A 204 11.60 -11.72 14.02
N PRO A 205 10.35 -11.51 14.49
CA PRO A 205 9.11 -11.40 13.71
C PRO A 205 8.91 -10.00 13.11
N TRP A 206 8.10 -9.95 12.04
CA TRP A 206 7.58 -8.72 11.45
C TRP A 206 6.11 -8.63 11.84
N GLU A 207 5.75 -7.66 12.68
CA GLU A 207 4.42 -7.50 13.27
C GLU A 207 3.58 -6.52 12.46
N ILE A 208 2.34 -6.90 12.14
CA ILE A 208 1.36 -6.02 11.50
C ILE A 208 0.72 -5.13 12.58
N LEU A 209 0.87 -3.82 12.46
CA LEU A 209 0.33 -2.85 13.42
C LEU A 209 -1.07 -2.36 13.01
N TYR A 210 -1.24 -2.10 11.73
CA TYR A 210 -2.49 -1.61 11.15
C TYR A 210 -2.78 -2.34 9.85
N SER A 211 -4.03 -2.73 9.62
CA SER A 211 -4.43 -3.39 8.38
C SER A 211 -5.83 -2.98 7.93
N SER A 212 -6.05 -2.98 6.62
CA SER A 212 -7.39 -2.95 6.04
C SER A 212 -8.20 -4.23 6.31
N LEU A 213 -7.51 -5.30 6.75
CA LEU A 213 -8.08 -6.55 7.24
C LEU A 213 -7.79 -6.66 8.76
N PRO A 214 -8.73 -6.22 9.64
CA PRO A 214 -8.46 -6.09 11.08
C PRO A 214 -7.92 -7.35 11.76
N ASP A 215 -8.34 -8.53 11.32
CA ASP A 215 -7.89 -9.83 11.86
C ASP A 215 -6.40 -10.11 11.64
N HIS A 216 -5.70 -9.29 10.84
CA HIS A 216 -4.25 -9.38 10.65
C HIS A 216 -3.46 -8.56 11.68
N GLU A 217 -4.08 -7.58 12.34
CA GLU A 217 -3.40 -6.72 13.33
C GLU A 217 -2.88 -7.55 14.52
N GLY A 218 -1.65 -7.28 14.96
CA GLY A 218 -0.94 -8.02 16.00
C GLY A 218 -0.35 -9.37 15.58
N ARG A 219 -0.57 -9.82 14.34
CA ARG A 219 -0.01 -11.07 13.81
C ARG A 219 1.32 -10.83 13.09
N SER A 220 2.11 -11.89 12.93
CA SER A 220 3.29 -11.80 12.07
C SER A 220 2.90 -11.80 10.59
N LEU A 221 3.55 -10.95 9.78
CA LEU A 221 3.45 -10.97 8.32
C LEU A 221 3.70 -12.38 7.76
N PHE A 222 4.66 -13.11 8.33
CA PHE A 222 5.01 -14.47 7.88
C PHE A 222 3.98 -15.52 8.30
N ASP A 223 3.30 -15.34 9.43
CA ASP A 223 2.22 -16.23 9.85
C ASP A 223 0.96 -16.04 9.00
N VAL A 224 0.76 -14.84 8.45
CA VAL A 224 -0.38 -14.51 7.59
C VAL A 224 -0.10 -14.87 6.13
N HIS A 225 1.05 -14.46 5.60
CA HIS A 225 1.36 -14.54 4.17
C HIS A 225 2.46 -15.54 3.80
N GLY A 226 3.16 -16.07 4.80
CA GLY A 226 4.26 -17.00 4.62
C GLY A 226 5.61 -16.33 4.35
N THR A 227 6.65 -17.15 4.36
CA THR A 227 8.05 -16.71 4.27
C THR A 227 8.47 -16.46 2.83
N PHE A 228 9.41 -15.54 2.64
CA PHE A 228 10.04 -15.27 1.35
C PHE A 228 11.32 -16.09 1.22
N VAL A 229 11.51 -16.72 0.06
CA VAL A 229 12.71 -17.47 -0.29
C VAL A 229 13.30 -16.85 -1.55
N ARG A 230 14.57 -16.45 -1.48
CA ARG A 230 15.28 -15.91 -2.64
C ARG A 230 15.54 -17.03 -3.65
N VAL A 231 15.08 -16.86 -4.88
CA VAL A 231 15.28 -17.82 -5.98
C VAL A 231 16.45 -17.42 -6.86
N ASP A 232 16.61 -16.13 -7.14
CA ASP A 232 17.73 -15.60 -7.92
C ASP A 232 18.17 -14.19 -7.45
N SER A 233 18.87 -13.45 -8.31
CA SER A 233 19.42 -12.14 -7.95
C SER A 233 18.35 -11.12 -7.53
N ASN A 234 17.15 -11.14 -8.14
CA ASN A 234 16.07 -10.19 -7.85
C ASN A 234 14.68 -10.86 -7.71
N THR A 235 14.58 -12.18 -7.76
CA THR A 235 13.32 -12.90 -7.64
C THR A 235 13.21 -13.63 -6.30
N PHE A 236 12.02 -13.53 -5.70
CA PHE A 236 11.67 -14.18 -4.44
C PHE A 236 10.36 -14.96 -4.61
N GLU A 237 10.30 -16.15 -4.04
CA GLU A 237 9.06 -16.92 -3.90
C GLU A 237 8.51 -16.78 -2.48
N GLN A 238 7.20 -16.61 -2.36
CA GLN A 238 6.48 -16.63 -1.10
C GLN A 238 5.46 -17.77 -1.17
N HIS A 239 5.52 -18.69 -0.23
CA HIS A 239 4.56 -19.80 -0.11
C HIS A 239 3.56 -19.45 0.98
N SER A 240 2.26 -19.58 0.71
CA SER A 240 1.25 -19.34 1.73
C SER A 240 1.42 -20.31 2.91
N PRO A 241 1.09 -19.90 4.15
CA PRO A 241 1.27 -20.76 5.33
C PRO A 241 0.49 -22.07 5.27
N ASP A 242 -0.64 -22.08 4.57
CA ASP A 242 -1.49 -23.25 4.36
C ASP A 242 -1.04 -24.16 3.19
N GLY A 243 0.04 -23.78 2.48
CA GLY A 243 0.58 -24.50 1.34
C GLY A 243 -0.25 -24.41 0.05
N ASN A 244 -1.37 -23.68 0.05
CA ASN A 244 -2.32 -23.63 -1.05
C ASN A 244 -2.07 -22.53 -2.09
N GLY A 245 -1.03 -21.72 -1.90
CA GLY A 245 -0.73 -20.60 -2.77
C GLY A 245 0.76 -20.33 -2.82
N ARG A 246 1.21 -19.80 -3.97
CA ARG A 246 2.57 -19.31 -4.13
C ARG A 246 2.57 -18.01 -4.89
N ARG A 247 3.43 -17.09 -4.50
CA ARG A 247 3.63 -15.80 -5.17
C ARG A 247 5.07 -15.65 -5.58
N THR A 248 5.29 -15.10 -6.77
CA THR A 248 6.61 -14.72 -7.25
C THR A 248 6.72 -13.19 -7.21
N TRP A 249 7.71 -12.69 -6.50
CA TRP A 249 7.98 -11.28 -6.28
C TRP A 249 9.27 -10.89 -6.96
N ARG A 250 9.30 -9.68 -7.54
CA ARG A 250 10.51 -9.07 -8.07
C ARG A 250 10.96 -7.95 -7.16
N GLN A 251 12.22 -8.00 -6.71
CA GLN A 251 12.88 -6.92 -6.01
C GLN A 251 13.14 -5.77 -6.99
N MET A 252 12.45 -4.66 -6.78
CA MET A 252 12.55 -3.42 -7.56
C MET A 252 13.65 -2.52 -7.01
N GLU A 253 13.93 -2.64 -5.71
CA GLU A 253 14.92 -1.84 -5.01
C GLU A 253 15.59 -2.65 -3.90
N ARG A 254 16.89 -2.42 -3.73
CA ARG A 254 17.69 -2.95 -2.64
C ARG A 254 18.64 -1.86 -2.13
N GLY A 255 18.37 -1.35 -0.93
CA GLY A 255 19.29 -0.48 -0.21
C GLY A 255 20.53 -1.23 0.26
N GLU A 256 21.63 -0.51 0.44
CA GLU A 256 22.95 -1.07 0.76
C GLU A 256 22.98 -1.87 2.06
N ARG A 257 22.12 -1.54 3.02
CA ARG A 257 22.05 -2.21 4.32
C ARG A 257 20.95 -3.26 4.41
N PHE A 258 20.18 -3.44 3.34
CA PHE A 258 19.06 -4.37 3.36
C PHE A 258 19.53 -5.83 3.32
N VAL A 259 19.14 -6.54 4.38
CA VAL A 259 19.25 -8.00 4.49
C VAL A 259 17.85 -8.56 4.34
N ALA A 260 17.68 -9.44 3.34
CA ALA A 260 16.41 -10.12 3.15
C ALA A 260 16.11 -11.03 4.35
N PRO A 261 14.84 -11.20 4.74
CA PRO A 261 14.44 -12.19 5.74
C PRO A 261 14.78 -13.62 5.28
#